data_AF-A0A3U5NPV4-F1
#
_entry.id   AF-A0A3U5NPV4-F1
#
_cell.length_a   1.000
_cell.length_b   1.000
_cell.length_c   1.000
_cell.angle_alpha   90.00
_cell.angle_beta   90.00
_cell.angle_gamma   90.00
#
_symmetry.space_group_name_H-M   'P 1'
#
loop_
_entity.id
_entity.type
_entity.pdbx_description
1 polymer ?
#
loop_
_entity_poly.entity_id
_entity_poly.type
_entity_poly.pdbx_seq_one_letter_code
_entity_poly.pdbx_strand_id
1 'polypeptide(L)'
;MGSGWHEWPLMIFTVFGQCVAGGFIVLALALMKGDLRAETQQRVIACMFGLWVLMGIGFIASMLHLGSPMRAFNSLNRVGASALSNEIASGSVFFAIGGIGWLLAVLKKLPSALRVLWLVITMVLGVVFVWMMVRVYNSIDTVPTWYSVWTPLGFFLTLFMGGPLLGYLLLRIAGVNGWAMRLLPAVSVLALVVSAIMAAMQGAELATIHSSIQQASALVPDYGSLMAWRMVLLAAALCCWIVPQLKGYQPAVPLLSVAFILMLAGELIGRGVFYGLHMTVGMAVAS
;
A
#
# COMPACT_ATOMS: atom_id res chain seq x y z
N MET A 1 -16.35 15.58 -16.44
CA MET A 1 -15.13 15.44 -15.62
C MET A 1 -15.27 14.17 -14.81
N GLY A 2 -14.51 13.14 -15.16
CA GLY A 2 -14.63 11.83 -14.51
C GLY A 2 -13.99 11.91 -13.13
N SER A 3 -14.79 11.71 -12.09
CA SER A 3 -14.26 11.26 -10.81
C SER A 3 -13.34 10.06 -11.11
N GLY A 4 -12.15 9.98 -10.52
CA GLY A 4 -11.05 9.06 -10.88
C GLY A 4 -11.35 7.54 -10.86
N TRP A 5 -12.63 7.15 -10.81
CA TRP A 5 -13.15 5.80 -10.91
C TRP A 5 -12.71 5.04 -12.14
N HIS A 6 -12.34 5.66 -13.27
CA HIS A 6 -11.73 4.90 -14.38
C HIS A 6 -10.40 4.23 -13.97
N GLU A 7 -9.72 4.80 -12.97
CA GLU A 7 -8.47 4.29 -12.40
C GLU A 7 -8.71 3.29 -11.24
N TRP A 8 -9.96 2.86 -10.99
CA TRP A 8 -10.29 1.93 -9.90
C TRP A 8 -9.39 0.68 -9.83
N PRO A 9 -8.93 0.06 -10.94
CA PRO A 9 -8.06 -1.09 -10.83
C PRO A 9 -6.64 -0.72 -10.34
N LEU A 10 -6.12 0.45 -10.72
CA LEU A 10 -4.83 0.96 -10.22
C LEU A 10 -4.93 1.38 -8.74
N MET A 11 -6.09 1.88 -8.31
CA MET A 11 -6.36 2.15 -6.90
C MET A 11 -6.23 0.86 -6.07
N ILE A 12 -6.86 -0.23 -6.53
CA ILE A 12 -6.75 -1.54 -5.85
C ILE A 12 -5.31 -2.03 -5.85
N PHE A 13 -4.64 -2.01 -7.01
CA PHE A 13 -3.26 -2.48 -7.15
C PHE A 13 -2.31 -1.77 -6.19
N THR A 14 -2.35 -0.44 -6.16
CA THR A 14 -1.44 0.36 -5.32
C THR A 14 -1.71 0.16 -3.83
N VAL A 15 -2.97 0.25 -3.38
CA VAL A 15 -3.32 0.07 -1.96
C VAL A 15 -3.00 -1.35 -1.50
N PHE A 16 -3.36 -2.37 -2.28
CA PHE A 16 -3.07 -3.76 -1.91
C PHE A 16 -1.58 -4.03 -1.88
N GLY A 17 -0.83 -3.57 -2.89
CA GLY A 17 0.63 -3.71 -2.92
C GLY A 17 1.31 -3.07 -1.71
N GLN A 18 0.90 -1.86 -1.32
CA GLN A 18 1.41 -1.15 -0.14
C GLN A 18 1.08 -1.90 1.17
N CYS A 19 -0.16 -2.36 1.33
CA CYS A 19 -0.58 -3.17 2.48
C CYS A 19 0.20 -4.48 2.56
N VAL A 20 0.39 -5.17 1.43
CA VAL A 20 1.14 -6.43 1.34
C VAL A 20 2.61 -6.22 1.70
N ALA A 21 3.26 -5.20 1.14
CA ALA A 21 4.65 -4.88 1.44
C ALA A 21 4.85 -4.61 2.95
N GLY A 22 4.02 -3.74 3.52
CA GLY A 22 4.08 -3.44 4.95
C GLY A 22 3.70 -4.63 5.84
N GLY A 23 2.69 -5.42 5.47
CA GLY A 23 2.28 -6.62 6.18
C GLY A 23 3.36 -7.69 6.17
N PHE A 24 4.05 -7.87 5.03
CA PHE A 24 5.20 -8.76 4.93
C PHE A 24 6.33 -8.33 5.85
N ILE A 25 6.66 -7.03 5.91
CA ILE A 25 7.69 -6.49 6.82
C ILE A 25 7.36 -6.86 8.27
N VAL A 26 6.12 -6.67 8.70
CA VAL A 26 5.70 -7.03 10.07
C VAL A 26 5.86 -8.53 10.35
N LEU A 27 5.40 -9.39 9.45
CA LEU A 27 5.54 -10.84 9.62
C LEU A 27 7.01 -11.29 9.58
N ALA A 28 7.80 -10.70 8.70
CA ALA A 28 9.23 -10.98 8.58
C ALA A 28 9.99 -10.61 9.85
N LEU A 29 9.74 -9.42 10.40
CA LEU A 29 10.34 -8.99 11.67
C LEU A 29 9.92 -9.90 12.83
N ALA A 30 8.65 -10.33 12.87
CA ALA A 30 8.18 -11.28 13.89
C ALA A 30 8.88 -12.65 13.80
N LEU A 31 9.13 -13.15 12.58
CA LEU A 31 9.87 -14.40 12.34
C LEU A 31 11.36 -14.26 12.66
N MET A 32 11.98 -13.11 12.33
CA MET A 32 13.40 -12.85 12.57
C MET A 32 13.73 -12.61 14.04
N LYS A 33 12.75 -12.16 14.85
CA LYS A 33 12.93 -11.98 16.30
C LYS A 33 13.34 -13.29 17.00
N GLY A 34 12.98 -14.45 16.45
CA GLY A 34 13.44 -15.76 16.94
C GLY A 34 12.72 -16.31 18.18
N ASP A 35 11.84 -15.53 18.82
CA ASP A 35 11.14 -15.93 20.06
C ASP A 35 9.92 -16.85 19.85
N LEU A 36 9.60 -17.20 18.60
CA LEU A 36 8.41 -18.00 18.27
C LEU A 36 8.71 -19.49 18.34
N ARG A 37 7.84 -20.25 19.02
CA ARG A 37 7.83 -21.72 18.95
C ARG A 37 7.67 -22.17 17.49
N ALA A 38 8.27 -23.31 17.13
CA ALA A 38 8.28 -23.83 15.76
C ALA A 38 6.87 -23.93 15.13
N GLU A 39 5.87 -24.35 15.91
CA GLU A 39 4.47 -24.43 15.47
C GLU A 39 3.87 -23.07 15.14
N THR A 40 4.07 -22.07 16.01
CA THR A 40 3.60 -20.70 15.78
C THR A 40 4.33 -20.06 14.60
N GLN A 41 5.64 -20.29 14.48
CA GLN A 41 6.42 -19.85 13.32
C GLN A 41 5.86 -20.43 12.02
N GLN A 42 5.52 -21.73 12.00
CA GLN A 42 4.90 -22.36 10.83
C GLN A 42 3.51 -21.77 10.52
N ARG A 43 2.70 -21.46 11.55
CA ARG A 43 1.40 -20.78 11.36
C ARG A 43 1.57 -19.38 10.78
N VAL A 44 2.57 -18.61 11.23
CA VAL A 44 2.88 -17.28 10.67
C VAL A 44 3.27 -17.40 9.20
N ILE A 45 4.15 -18.34 8.86
CA ILE A 45 4.53 -18.62 7.46
C ILE A 45 3.29 -19.04 6.65
N ALA A 46 2.44 -19.92 7.17
CA ALA A 46 1.23 -20.34 6.46
C ALA A 46 0.27 -19.17 6.21
N CYS A 47 0.08 -18.27 7.19
CA CYS A 47 -0.82 -17.12 7.06
C CYS A 47 -0.31 -16.07 6.06
N MET A 48 0.98 -16.05 5.71
CA MET A 48 1.48 -15.22 4.60
C MET A 48 0.79 -15.51 3.26
N PHE A 49 0.11 -16.66 3.12
CA PHE A 49 -0.77 -16.92 1.97
C PHE A 49 -1.74 -15.77 1.71
N GLY A 50 -2.31 -15.18 2.77
CA GLY A 50 -3.22 -14.04 2.66
C GLY A 50 -2.57 -12.81 2.00
N LEU A 51 -1.28 -12.58 2.24
CA LEU A 51 -0.53 -11.51 1.58
C LEU A 51 -0.43 -11.74 0.07
N TRP A 52 -0.11 -12.96 -0.34
CA TRP A 52 0.07 -13.29 -1.76
C TRP A 52 -1.25 -13.37 -2.52
N VAL A 53 -2.33 -13.81 -1.87
CA VAL A 53 -3.68 -13.71 -2.45
C VAL A 53 -4.05 -12.23 -2.67
N LEU A 54 -3.84 -11.38 -1.66
CA LEU A 54 -4.13 -9.95 -1.78
C LEU A 54 -3.29 -9.29 -2.88
N MET A 55 -2.00 -9.64 -2.97
CA MET A 55 -1.12 -9.17 -4.04
C MET A 55 -1.56 -9.66 -5.43
N GLY A 56 -1.97 -10.93 -5.53
CA GLY A 56 -2.48 -11.51 -6.77
C GLY A 56 -3.73 -10.80 -7.27
N ILE A 57 -4.66 -10.44 -6.37
CA ILE A 57 -5.83 -9.62 -6.71
C ILE A 57 -5.38 -8.24 -7.23
N GLY A 58 -4.39 -7.62 -6.58
CA GLY A 58 -3.79 -6.37 -7.05
C GLY A 58 -3.24 -6.47 -8.47
N PHE A 59 -2.50 -7.52 -8.80
CA PHE A 59 -1.99 -7.74 -10.16
C PHE A 59 -3.09 -7.98 -11.18
N ILE A 60 -4.12 -8.75 -10.82
CA ILE A 60 -5.27 -8.96 -11.71
C ILE A 60 -5.94 -7.61 -12.03
N ALA A 61 -6.15 -6.76 -11.02
CA ALA A 61 -6.67 -5.42 -11.22
C ALA A 61 -5.76 -4.58 -12.16
N SER A 62 -4.44 -4.59 -11.93
CA SER A 62 -3.48 -3.91 -12.81
C SER A 62 -3.54 -4.41 -14.27
N MET A 63 -3.62 -5.73 -14.49
CA MET A 63 -3.72 -6.32 -15.83
C MET A 63 -5.03 -5.95 -16.55
N LEU A 64 -6.14 -5.88 -15.81
CA LEU A 64 -7.43 -5.45 -16.37
C LEU A 64 -7.37 -4.00 -16.87
N HIS A 65 -6.60 -3.14 -16.19
CA HIS A 65 -6.41 -1.74 -16.62
C HIS A 65 -5.50 -1.60 -17.85
N LEU A 66 -4.45 -2.43 -17.97
CA LEU A 66 -3.59 -2.48 -19.17
C LEU A 66 -4.33 -2.95 -20.45
N GLY A 67 -5.49 -3.59 -20.27
CA GLY A 67 -6.37 -4.08 -21.32
C GLY A 67 -5.97 -5.43 -21.93
N SER A 68 -4.68 -5.78 -21.95
CA SER A 68 -4.25 -7.15 -22.30
C SER A 68 -2.97 -7.61 -21.58
N PRO A 69 -2.88 -8.90 -21.20
CA PRO A 69 -1.67 -9.47 -20.59
C PRO A 69 -0.41 -9.33 -21.46
N MET A 70 -0.55 -9.37 -22.79
CA MET A 70 0.59 -9.22 -23.71
C MET A 70 1.26 -7.84 -23.62
N ARG A 71 0.50 -6.79 -23.28
CA ARG A 71 1.06 -5.45 -23.06
C ARG A 71 1.94 -5.40 -21.82
N ALA A 72 1.60 -6.17 -20.78
CA ALA A 72 2.44 -6.28 -19.59
C ALA A 72 3.80 -6.89 -19.95
N PHE A 73 3.85 -7.95 -20.76
CA PHE A 73 5.12 -8.51 -21.25
C PHE A 73 5.90 -7.53 -22.13
N ASN A 74 5.23 -6.85 -23.05
CA ASN A 74 5.89 -5.84 -23.90
C ASN A 74 6.46 -4.68 -23.08
N SER A 75 5.81 -4.32 -21.97
CA SER A 75 6.30 -3.26 -21.08
C SER A 75 7.66 -3.60 -20.47
N LEU A 76 7.98 -4.88 -20.26
CA LEU A 76 9.26 -5.32 -19.69
C LEU A 76 10.46 -5.04 -20.62
N ASN A 77 10.23 -4.82 -21.92
CA ASN A 77 11.29 -4.45 -22.86
C ASN A 77 11.89 -3.06 -22.59
N ARG A 78 11.26 -2.26 -21.71
CA ARG A 78 11.71 -0.90 -21.36
C ARG A 78 12.12 -0.76 -19.89
N VAL A 79 12.48 -1.87 -19.22
CA VAL A 79 13.03 -1.83 -17.85
C VAL A 79 14.30 -0.99 -17.84
N GLY A 80 14.44 -0.14 -16.83
CA GLY A 80 15.48 0.87 -16.70
C GLY A 80 15.14 2.21 -17.37
N ALA A 81 14.36 2.20 -18.45
CA ALA A 81 14.04 3.41 -19.22
C ALA A 81 12.66 4.01 -18.91
N SER A 82 11.68 3.19 -18.48
CA SER A 82 10.32 3.63 -18.20
C SER A 82 9.93 3.39 -16.74
N ALA A 83 9.36 4.40 -16.09
CA ALA A 83 8.88 4.29 -14.71
C ALA A 83 7.80 3.20 -14.57
N LEU A 84 6.83 3.15 -15.50
CA LEU A 84 5.79 2.11 -15.53
C LEU A 84 6.39 0.70 -15.69
N SER A 85 7.38 0.55 -16.56
CA SER A 85 8.07 -0.73 -16.74
C SER A 85 8.81 -1.17 -15.46
N ASN A 86 9.48 -0.23 -14.79
CA ASN A 86 10.17 -0.48 -13.53
C ASN A 86 9.20 -0.88 -12.40
N GLU A 87 8.01 -0.30 -12.36
CA GLU A 87 6.95 -0.70 -11.42
C GLU A 87 6.48 -2.13 -11.67
N ILE A 88 6.14 -2.47 -12.92
CA ILE A 88 5.69 -3.82 -13.30
C ILE A 88 6.78 -4.84 -12.98
N ALA A 89 8.04 -4.54 -13.33
CA ALA A 89 9.17 -5.43 -13.08
C ALA A 89 9.43 -5.61 -11.57
N SER A 90 9.51 -4.52 -10.81
CA SER A 90 9.77 -4.58 -9.36
C SER A 90 8.65 -5.29 -8.59
N GLY A 91 7.39 -5.02 -8.94
CA GLY A 91 6.25 -5.74 -8.38
C GLY A 91 6.31 -7.23 -8.71
N SER A 92 6.57 -7.59 -9.97
CA SER A 92 6.68 -9.00 -10.40
C SER A 92 7.81 -9.72 -9.65
N VAL A 93 8.96 -9.07 -9.49
CA VAL A 93 10.11 -9.63 -8.74
C VAL A 93 9.78 -9.79 -7.26
N PHE A 94 9.16 -8.78 -6.63
CA PHE A 94 8.70 -8.85 -5.24
C PHE A 94 7.75 -10.04 -5.02
N PHE A 95 6.76 -10.20 -5.90
CA PHE A 95 5.78 -11.27 -5.82
C PHE A 95 6.37 -12.65 -6.10
N ALA A 96 7.25 -12.77 -7.09
CA ALA A 96 7.90 -14.04 -7.43
C ALA A 96 8.85 -14.49 -6.30
N ILE A 97 9.75 -13.62 -5.84
CA ILE A 97 10.71 -13.95 -4.77
C ILE A 97 9.97 -14.19 -3.46
N GLY A 98 9.01 -13.33 -3.12
CA GLY A 98 8.18 -13.48 -1.94
C GLY A 98 7.34 -14.76 -1.97
N GLY A 99 6.59 -15.01 -3.04
CA GLY A 99 5.72 -16.17 -3.19
C GLY A 99 6.47 -17.50 -3.28
N ILE A 100 7.57 -17.57 -4.06
CA ILE A 100 8.37 -18.80 -4.17
C ILE A 100 9.04 -19.11 -2.82
N GLY A 101 9.67 -18.12 -2.18
CA GLY A 101 10.30 -18.36 -0.88
C GLY A 101 9.30 -18.70 0.21
N TRP A 102 8.09 -18.11 0.18
CA TRP A 102 6.98 -18.53 1.03
C TRP A 102 6.59 -19.99 0.79
N LEU A 103 6.43 -20.41 -0.47
CA LEU A 103 6.08 -21.79 -0.79
C LEU A 103 7.15 -22.77 -0.31
N LEU A 104 8.43 -22.46 -0.53
CA LEU A 104 9.54 -23.26 -0.02
C LEU A 104 9.56 -23.33 1.51
N ALA A 105 9.24 -22.21 2.20
CA ALA A 105 9.15 -22.16 3.65
C ALA A 105 7.97 -22.98 4.19
N VAL A 106 6.78 -22.92 3.55
CA VAL A 106 5.62 -23.75 3.89
C VAL A 106 5.94 -25.24 3.74
N LEU A 107 6.61 -25.61 2.65
CA LEU A 107 7.06 -26.97 2.38
C LEU A 107 8.24 -27.42 3.26
N LYS A 108 8.71 -26.57 4.18
CA LYS A 108 9.86 -26.82 5.06
C LYS A 108 11.15 -27.14 4.28
N LYS A 109 11.26 -26.68 3.03
CA LYS A 109 12.42 -26.85 2.16
C LYS A 109 13.42 -25.70 2.24
N LEU A 110 13.16 -24.69 3.09
CA LEU A 110 14.00 -23.51 3.24
C LEU A 110 14.79 -23.57 4.56
N PRO A 111 16.13 -23.78 4.53
CA PRO A 111 16.96 -23.77 5.72
C PRO A 111 16.89 -22.44 6.48
N SER A 112 17.16 -22.47 7.79
CA SER A 112 16.99 -21.29 8.67
C SER A 112 17.75 -20.05 8.19
N ALA A 113 19.04 -20.20 7.83
CA ALA A 113 19.86 -19.10 7.33
C ALA A 113 19.33 -18.51 6.01
N LEU A 114 18.95 -19.39 5.07
CA LEU A 114 18.40 -18.98 3.78
C LEU A 114 17.02 -18.31 3.93
N ARG A 115 16.24 -18.74 4.94
CA ARG A 115 14.96 -18.11 5.26
C ARG A 115 15.14 -16.68 5.78
N VAL A 116 16.11 -16.43 6.67
CA VAL A 116 16.38 -15.06 7.14
C VAL A 116 16.81 -14.17 5.96
N LEU A 117 17.70 -14.68 5.10
CA LEU A 117 18.11 -13.95 3.89
C LEU A 117 16.92 -13.64 2.98
N TRP A 118 16.06 -14.62 2.72
CA TRP A 118 14.84 -14.44 1.93
C TRP A 118 13.89 -13.40 2.53
N LEU A 119 13.68 -13.41 3.85
CA LEU A 119 12.86 -12.42 4.55
C LEU A 119 13.42 -11.01 4.34
N VAL A 120 14.73 -10.81 4.52
CA VAL A 120 15.39 -9.51 4.33
C VAL A 120 15.28 -9.03 2.87
N ILE A 121 15.61 -9.89 1.91
CA ILE A 121 15.52 -9.56 0.48
C ILE A 121 14.08 -9.16 0.13
N THR A 122 13.09 -9.93 0.57
CA THR A 122 11.68 -9.68 0.24
C THR A 122 11.16 -8.39 0.89
N MET A 123 11.61 -8.05 2.12
CA MET A 123 11.31 -6.75 2.73
C MET A 123 11.85 -5.59 1.90
N VAL A 124 13.11 -5.68 1.47
CA VAL A 124 13.74 -4.65 0.62
C VAL A 124 13.01 -4.52 -0.71
N LEU A 125 12.67 -5.64 -1.35
CA LEU A 125 11.91 -5.64 -2.60
C LEU A 125 10.52 -5.02 -2.44
N GLY A 126 9.83 -5.24 -1.32
CA GLY A 126 8.54 -4.61 -1.04
C GLY A 126 8.65 -3.08 -0.93
N VAL A 127 9.70 -2.58 -0.28
CA VAL A 127 9.97 -1.12 -0.19
C VAL A 127 10.33 -0.55 -1.56
N VAL A 128 11.21 -1.22 -2.31
CA VAL A 128 11.57 -0.83 -3.68
C VAL A 128 10.34 -0.82 -4.58
N PHE A 129 9.45 -1.81 -4.46
CA PHE A 129 8.21 -1.86 -5.22
C PHE A 129 7.32 -0.65 -4.95
N VAL A 130 7.07 -0.29 -3.68
CA VAL A 130 6.31 0.93 -3.34
C VAL A 130 6.99 2.19 -3.86
N TRP A 131 8.32 2.26 -3.80
CA TRP A 131 9.08 3.35 -4.40
C TRP A 131 8.91 3.42 -5.93
N MET A 132 8.88 2.28 -6.63
CA MET A 132 8.65 2.26 -8.07
C MET A 132 7.22 2.69 -8.44
N MET A 133 6.22 2.35 -7.63
CA MET A 133 4.87 2.92 -7.80
C MET A 133 4.89 4.45 -7.74
N VAL A 134 5.59 5.03 -6.76
CA VAL A 134 5.73 6.49 -6.62
C VAL A 134 6.38 7.08 -7.88
N ARG A 135 7.43 6.44 -8.39
CA ARG A 135 8.19 6.92 -9.55
C ARG A 135 7.34 6.99 -10.82
N VAL A 136 6.29 6.18 -10.95
CA VAL A 136 5.36 6.27 -12.10
C VAL A 136 4.73 7.66 -12.18
N TYR A 137 4.37 8.23 -11.03
CA TYR A 137 3.67 9.51 -10.97
C TYR A 137 4.64 10.69 -10.77
N ASN A 138 5.64 10.54 -9.90
CA ASN A 138 6.61 11.59 -9.57
C ASN A 138 7.77 11.70 -10.58
N SER A 139 7.63 11.13 -11.78
CA SER A 139 8.54 11.37 -12.91
C SER A 139 7.88 12.14 -14.04
N ILE A 140 6.59 12.43 -13.93
CA ILE A 140 5.80 13.16 -14.94
C ILE A 140 5.75 14.63 -14.51
N ASP A 141 6.78 15.39 -14.86
CA ASP A 141 6.89 16.84 -14.58
C ASP A 141 5.73 17.68 -15.16
N THR A 142 5.14 17.21 -16.25
CA THR A 142 3.95 17.82 -16.87
C THR A 142 2.66 17.65 -16.06
N VAL A 143 2.63 16.84 -15.00
CA VAL A 143 1.48 16.68 -14.09
C VAL A 143 1.86 17.18 -12.69
N PRO A 144 1.71 18.49 -12.41
CA PRO A 144 2.28 19.12 -11.21
C PRO A 144 1.66 18.61 -9.90
N THR A 145 0.40 18.18 -9.93
CA THR A 145 -0.30 17.61 -8.78
C THR A 145 0.28 16.25 -8.36
N TRP A 146 0.90 15.52 -9.29
CA TRP A 146 1.58 14.24 -9.07
C TRP A 146 3.08 14.39 -8.90
N TYR A 147 3.69 15.35 -9.58
CA TYR A 147 5.08 15.74 -9.43
C TYR A 147 5.27 16.62 -8.19
N SER A 148 5.05 16.04 -7.01
CA SER A 148 5.13 16.73 -5.73
C SER A 148 5.63 15.81 -4.63
N VAL A 149 6.00 16.40 -3.48
CA VAL A 149 6.38 15.65 -2.27
C VAL A 149 5.21 14.84 -1.69
N TRP A 150 3.97 15.21 -2.02
CA TRP A 150 2.77 14.54 -1.52
C TRP A 150 2.59 13.13 -2.08
N THR A 151 3.10 12.87 -3.28
CA THR A 151 3.06 11.54 -3.91
C THR A 151 3.86 10.51 -3.12
N PRO A 152 5.19 10.64 -2.92
CA PRO A 152 5.94 9.69 -2.10
C PRO A 152 5.37 9.59 -0.69
N LEU A 153 5.02 10.72 -0.07
CA LEU A 153 4.49 10.73 1.28
C LEU A 153 3.19 9.93 1.38
N GLY A 154 2.23 10.17 0.49
CA GLY A 154 0.95 9.46 0.46
C GLY A 154 1.09 7.97 0.18
N PHE A 155 2.02 7.55 -0.66
CA PHE A 155 2.27 6.12 -0.95
C PHE A 155 2.86 5.37 0.24
N PHE A 156 3.87 5.95 0.89
CA PHE A 156 4.46 5.34 2.08
C PHE A 156 3.54 5.41 3.31
N LEU A 157 2.73 6.46 3.46
CA LEU A 157 1.74 6.52 4.54
C LEU A 157 0.69 5.40 4.44
N THR A 158 0.23 5.03 3.24
CA THR A 158 -0.64 3.85 3.07
C THR A 158 0.08 2.56 3.50
N LEU A 159 1.38 2.41 3.21
CA LEU A 159 2.17 1.28 3.71
C LEU A 159 2.22 1.27 5.25
N PHE A 160 2.45 2.43 5.89
CA PHE A 160 2.50 2.54 7.35
C PHE A 160 1.13 2.48 8.04
N MET A 161 0.04 2.69 7.30
CA MET A 161 -1.33 2.48 7.77
C MET A 161 -1.75 1.02 7.61
N GLY A 162 -1.79 0.53 6.37
CA GLY A 162 -2.32 -0.78 6.04
C GLY A 162 -1.38 -1.93 6.42
N GLY A 163 -0.07 -1.72 6.34
CA GLY A 163 0.94 -2.73 6.64
C GLY A 163 0.92 -3.24 8.07
N PRO A 164 1.07 -2.36 9.09
CA PRO A 164 0.96 -2.73 10.50
C PRO A 164 -0.37 -3.40 10.85
N LEU A 165 -1.50 -2.91 10.31
CA LEU A 165 -2.82 -3.48 10.57
C LEU A 165 -2.97 -4.88 9.96
N LEU A 166 -2.60 -5.07 8.68
CA LEU A 166 -2.64 -6.37 8.01
C LEU A 166 -1.68 -7.37 8.67
N GLY A 167 -0.46 -6.94 8.98
CA GLY A 167 0.52 -7.73 9.70
C GLY A 167 0.00 -8.16 11.07
N TYR A 168 -0.58 -7.24 11.85
CA TYR A 168 -1.18 -7.55 13.14
C TYR A 168 -2.34 -8.55 13.01
N LEU A 169 -3.23 -8.36 12.03
CA LEU A 169 -4.32 -9.29 11.74
C LEU A 169 -3.80 -10.70 11.47
N LEU A 170 -2.81 -10.85 10.60
CA LEU A 170 -2.23 -12.16 10.26
C LEU A 170 -1.46 -12.79 11.43
N LEU A 171 -0.75 -11.99 12.23
CA LEU A 171 -0.13 -12.47 13.48
C LEU A 171 -1.18 -13.02 14.45
N ARG A 172 -2.33 -12.35 14.57
CA ARG A 172 -3.43 -12.82 15.43
C ARG A 172 -4.09 -14.09 14.90
N ILE A 173 -4.25 -14.22 13.60
CA ILE A 173 -4.71 -15.48 12.97
C ILE A 173 -3.71 -16.62 13.26
N ALA A 174 -2.41 -16.33 13.22
CA ALA A 174 -1.37 -17.30 13.56
C ALA A 174 -1.25 -17.62 15.07
N GLY A 175 -2.04 -16.95 15.92
CA GLY A 175 -2.03 -17.14 17.37
C GLY A 175 -0.82 -16.48 18.06
N VAL A 176 -0.16 -15.52 17.43
CA VAL A 176 0.90 -14.73 18.03
C VAL A 176 0.27 -13.65 18.92
N ASN A 177 0.70 -13.61 20.18
CA ASN A 177 0.37 -12.56 21.12
C ASN A 177 1.68 -12.11 21.78
N GLY A 178 1.89 -10.81 21.91
CA GLY A 178 3.09 -10.29 22.55
C GLY A 178 3.08 -8.78 22.72
N TRP A 179 3.90 -8.29 23.64
CA TRP A 179 3.98 -6.85 23.93
C TRP A 179 4.45 -6.03 22.72
N ALA A 180 5.38 -6.55 21.93
CA ALA A 180 5.87 -5.89 20.71
C ALA A 180 4.76 -5.58 19.69
N MET A 181 3.65 -6.34 19.69
CA MET A 181 2.51 -6.06 18.82
C MET A 181 1.78 -4.77 19.18
N ARG A 182 1.95 -4.24 20.41
CA ARG A 182 1.38 -2.96 20.84
C ARG A 182 2.06 -1.75 20.19
N LEU A 183 3.23 -1.93 19.59
CA LEU A 183 3.92 -0.88 18.83
C LEU A 183 3.30 -0.67 17.45
N LEU A 184 2.68 -1.70 16.86
CA LEU A 184 2.12 -1.64 15.51
C LEU A 184 1.00 -0.58 15.38
N PRO A 185 0.02 -0.48 16.30
CA PRO A 185 -0.95 0.61 16.26
C PRO A 185 -0.31 1.99 16.37
N ALA A 186 0.78 2.16 17.13
CA ALA A 186 1.43 3.46 17.30
C ALA A 186 2.02 3.97 15.98
N VAL A 187 2.60 3.07 15.16
CA VAL A 187 3.08 3.41 13.80
C VAL A 187 1.93 3.92 12.94
N SER A 188 0.78 3.25 12.95
CA SER A 188 -0.38 3.68 12.16
C SER A 188 -1.07 4.92 12.72
N VAL A 189 -1.08 5.14 14.04
CA VAL A 189 -1.56 6.42 14.61
C VAL A 189 -0.70 7.59 14.13
N LEU A 190 0.63 7.43 14.16
CA LEU A 190 1.54 8.45 13.63
C LEU A 190 1.30 8.68 12.14
N ALA A 191 1.14 7.61 11.36
CA ALA A 191 0.82 7.71 9.93
C ALA A 191 -0.52 8.42 9.68
N LEU A 192 -1.54 8.20 10.52
CA LEU A 192 -2.82 8.92 10.43
C LEU A 192 -2.64 10.43 10.69
N VAL A 193 -1.88 10.80 11.72
CA VAL A 193 -1.61 12.22 12.02
C VAL A 193 -0.87 12.88 10.86
N VAL A 194 0.17 12.24 10.34
CA VAL A 194 0.93 12.77 9.19
C VAL A 194 0.06 12.82 7.93
N SER A 195 -0.84 11.86 7.73
CA SER A 195 -1.81 11.83 6.63
C SER A 195 -2.82 12.98 6.71
N ALA A 196 -3.28 13.34 7.90
CA ALA A 196 -4.15 14.49 8.11
C ALA A 196 -3.43 15.82 7.81
N ILE A 197 -2.20 15.97 8.28
CA ILE A 197 -1.35 17.15 7.98
C ILE A 197 -1.11 17.25 6.47
N MET A 198 -0.70 16.14 5.85
CA MET A 198 -0.50 16.06 4.39
C MET A 198 -1.76 16.48 3.63
N ALA A 199 -2.94 15.96 3.99
CA ALA A 199 -4.18 16.30 3.29
C ALA A 199 -4.53 17.80 3.41
N ALA A 200 -4.29 18.41 4.58
CA ALA A 200 -4.51 19.84 4.75
C ALA A 200 -3.51 20.68 3.93
N MET A 201 -2.22 20.32 3.96
CA MET A 201 -1.17 21.05 3.25
C MET A 201 -1.30 20.90 1.72
N GLN A 202 -1.57 19.69 1.24
CA GLN A 202 -1.85 19.45 -0.18
C GLN A 202 -3.08 20.24 -0.62
N GLY A 203 -4.15 20.24 0.17
CA GLY A 203 -5.35 21.03 -0.11
C GLY A 203 -5.07 22.52 -0.29
N ALA A 204 -4.20 23.10 0.55
CA ALA A 204 -3.77 24.49 0.42
C ALA A 204 -2.91 24.73 -0.84
N GLU A 205 -2.00 23.81 -1.17
CA GLU A 205 -1.13 23.91 -2.35
C GLU A 205 -1.92 23.79 -3.67
N LEU A 206 -2.99 23.00 -3.71
CA LEU A 206 -3.85 22.86 -4.90
C LEU A 206 -4.46 24.19 -5.37
N ALA A 207 -4.68 25.15 -4.47
CA ALA A 207 -5.14 26.48 -4.84
C ALA A 207 -4.05 27.32 -5.53
N THR A 208 -2.78 26.92 -5.45
CA THR A 208 -1.68 27.65 -6.11
C THR A 208 -1.36 27.10 -7.51
N ILE A 209 -1.75 25.85 -7.78
CA ILE A 209 -1.49 25.17 -9.06
C ILE A 209 -2.60 25.51 -10.06
N HIS A 210 -2.20 26.05 -11.21
CA HIS A 210 -3.10 26.46 -12.27
C HIS A 210 -2.53 26.13 -13.65
N SER A 211 -3.42 25.79 -14.59
CA SER A 211 -3.13 25.80 -16.03
C SER A 211 -3.79 27.02 -16.67
N SER A 212 -3.56 27.22 -17.98
CA SER A 212 -4.26 28.24 -18.75
C SER A 212 -5.78 28.04 -18.83
N ILE A 213 -6.28 26.85 -18.48
CA ILE A 213 -7.69 26.45 -18.63
C ILE A 213 -8.38 26.35 -17.27
N GLN A 214 -7.72 25.84 -16.23
CA GLN A 214 -8.35 25.58 -14.94
C GLN A 214 -7.35 25.49 -13.78
N GLN A 215 -7.84 25.74 -12.57
CA GLN A 215 -7.09 25.59 -11.32
C GLN A 215 -7.20 24.14 -10.79
N ALA A 216 -6.15 23.65 -10.12
CA ALA A 216 -6.13 22.26 -9.63
C ALA A 216 -7.20 21.97 -8.56
N SER A 217 -7.53 22.97 -7.74
CA SER A 217 -8.62 22.88 -6.74
C SER A 217 -10.00 22.62 -7.35
N ALA A 218 -10.22 23.01 -8.61
CA ALA A 218 -11.47 22.78 -9.32
C ALA A 218 -11.61 21.36 -9.89
N LEU A 219 -10.52 20.57 -9.93
CA LEU A 219 -10.53 19.19 -10.46
C LEU A 219 -11.36 18.25 -9.58
N VAL A 220 -11.29 18.45 -8.26
CA VAL A 220 -12.03 17.69 -7.27
C VAL A 220 -12.72 18.69 -6.33
N PRO A 221 -13.90 19.22 -6.71
CA PRO A 221 -14.62 20.23 -5.91
C PRO A 221 -14.91 19.76 -4.49
N ASP A 222 -15.14 18.46 -4.32
CA ASP A 222 -15.42 17.78 -3.05
C ASP A 222 -14.14 17.34 -2.29
N TYR A 223 -12.96 17.92 -2.59
CA TYR A 223 -11.69 17.51 -1.97
C TYR A 223 -11.77 17.45 -0.45
N GLY A 224 -12.29 18.51 0.17
CA GLY A 224 -12.39 18.62 1.62
C GLY A 224 -13.30 17.57 2.24
N SER A 225 -14.46 17.31 1.63
CA SER A 225 -15.42 16.31 2.13
C SER A 225 -14.90 14.88 1.94
N LEU A 226 -14.27 14.58 0.80
CA LEU A 226 -13.64 13.28 0.55
C LEU A 226 -12.46 13.02 1.50
N MET A 227 -11.60 14.02 1.74
CA MET A 227 -10.51 13.88 2.70
C MET A 227 -11.02 13.73 4.13
N ALA A 228 -12.10 14.42 4.51
CA ALA A 228 -12.73 14.23 5.81
C ALA A 228 -13.27 12.80 5.98
N TRP A 229 -13.99 12.26 4.98
CA TRP A 229 -14.47 10.88 5.01
C TRP A 229 -13.34 9.87 5.07
N ARG A 230 -12.26 10.09 4.33
CA ARG A 230 -11.03 9.30 4.47
C ARG A 230 -10.56 9.30 5.92
N MET A 231 -10.37 10.47 6.54
CA MET A 231 -9.90 10.54 7.94
C MET A 231 -10.85 9.85 8.92
N VAL A 232 -12.17 9.95 8.74
CA VAL A 232 -13.16 9.26 9.56
C VAL A 232 -13.02 7.74 9.45
N LEU A 233 -12.91 7.20 8.24
CA LEU A 233 -12.75 5.76 8.03
C LEU A 233 -11.43 5.23 8.61
N LEU A 234 -10.34 5.97 8.40
CA LEU A 234 -9.02 5.63 8.95
C LEU A 234 -9.03 5.65 10.49
N ALA A 235 -9.63 6.68 11.09
CA ALA A 235 -9.77 6.79 12.54
C ALA A 235 -10.67 5.66 13.10
N ALA A 236 -11.78 5.35 12.43
CA ALA A 236 -12.66 4.25 12.82
C ALA A 236 -11.93 2.90 12.79
N ALA A 237 -11.12 2.64 11.75
CA ALA A 237 -10.28 1.44 11.66
C ALA A 237 -9.30 1.34 12.85
N LEU A 238 -8.62 2.44 13.19
CA LEU A 238 -7.71 2.46 14.35
C LEU A 238 -8.45 2.31 15.68
N CYS A 239 -9.66 2.89 15.83
CA CYS A 239 -10.49 2.69 17.01
C CYS A 239 -10.87 1.22 17.19
N CYS A 240 -11.31 0.54 16.12
CA CYS A 240 -11.60 -0.90 16.15
C CYS A 240 -10.37 -1.73 16.57
N TRP A 241 -9.17 -1.28 16.24
CA TRP A 241 -7.92 -1.97 16.58
C TRP A 241 -7.42 -1.66 18.01
N ILE A 242 -7.49 -0.40 18.44
CA ILE A 242 -6.85 0.10 19.68
C ILE A 242 -7.77 -0.05 20.90
N VAL A 243 -9.08 0.22 20.77
CA VAL A 243 -10.00 0.24 21.92
C VAL A 243 -10.01 -1.08 22.71
N PRO A 244 -10.03 -2.27 22.07
CA PRO A 244 -9.95 -3.53 22.81
C PRO A 244 -8.66 -3.65 23.65
N GLN A 245 -7.53 -3.17 23.10
CA GLN A 245 -6.22 -3.23 23.75
C GLN A 245 -6.15 -2.33 24.99
N LEU A 246 -6.76 -1.14 24.93
CA LEU A 246 -6.86 -0.23 26.07
C LEU A 246 -7.73 -0.81 27.20
N LYS A 247 -8.73 -1.63 26.86
CA LYS A 247 -9.56 -2.37 27.81
C LYS A 247 -8.90 -3.65 28.34
N GLY A 248 -7.64 -3.91 27.98
CA GLY A 248 -6.90 -5.12 28.39
C GLY A 248 -7.22 -6.37 27.58
N TYR A 249 -8.09 -6.28 26.56
CA TYR A 249 -8.46 -7.40 25.70
C TYR A 249 -7.59 -7.43 24.43
N GLN A 250 -7.49 -8.63 23.85
CA GLN A 250 -6.90 -8.79 22.52
C GLN A 250 -7.99 -8.58 21.46
N PRO A 251 -7.83 -7.66 20.48
CA PRO A 251 -8.86 -7.37 19.47
C PRO A 251 -9.22 -8.62 18.67
N ALA A 252 -10.51 -8.98 18.59
CA ALA A 252 -10.91 -10.21 17.91
C ALA A 252 -10.57 -10.18 16.41
N VAL A 253 -10.27 -11.34 15.81
CA VAL A 253 -9.95 -11.45 14.37
C VAL A 253 -11.07 -10.85 13.49
N PRO A 254 -12.37 -11.12 13.71
CA PRO A 254 -13.43 -10.48 12.92
C PRO A 254 -13.42 -8.95 13.01
N LEU A 255 -13.15 -8.39 14.20
CA LEU A 255 -13.08 -6.93 14.39
C LEU A 255 -11.87 -6.33 13.67
N LEU A 256 -10.73 -7.03 13.67
CA LEU A 256 -9.54 -6.62 12.90
C LEU A 256 -9.78 -6.70 11.39
N SER A 257 -10.54 -7.70 10.93
CA SER A 257 -10.95 -7.79 9.51
C SER A 257 -11.83 -6.60 9.11
N VAL A 258 -12.79 -6.21 9.96
CA VAL A 258 -13.61 -5.00 9.74
C VAL A 258 -12.73 -3.76 9.75
N ALA A 259 -11.80 -3.63 10.71
CA ALA A 259 -10.85 -2.53 10.74
C ALA A 259 -10.03 -2.45 9.45
N PHE A 260 -9.57 -3.59 8.93
CA PHE A 260 -8.81 -3.64 7.68
C PHE A 260 -9.67 -3.24 6.47
N ILE A 261 -10.94 -3.62 6.41
CA ILE A 261 -11.87 -3.19 5.35
C ILE A 261 -12.12 -1.68 5.40
N LEU A 262 -12.34 -1.10 6.59
CA LEU A 262 -12.51 0.33 6.78
C LEU A 262 -11.26 1.12 6.37
N MET A 263 -10.09 0.60 6.74
CA MET A 263 -8.78 1.08 6.31
C MET A 263 -8.70 1.09 4.77
N LEU A 264 -8.94 -0.05 4.11
CA LEU A 264 -8.91 -0.13 2.65
C LEU A 264 -9.86 0.88 2.00
N ALA A 265 -11.08 1.02 2.50
CA ALA A 265 -12.04 2.00 2.00
C ALA A 265 -11.51 3.44 2.12
N GLY A 266 -10.92 3.81 3.25
CA GLY A 266 -10.32 5.13 3.45
C GLY A 266 -9.15 5.41 2.51
N GLU A 267 -8.25 4.44 2.30
CA GLU A 267 -7.13 4.60 1.36
C GLU A 267 -7.59 4.63 -0.10
N LEU A 268 -8.63 3.89 -0.46
CA LEU A 268 -9.25 3.98 -1.78
C LEU A 268 -9.85 5.37 -2.02
N ILE A 269 -10.49 6.00 -1.04
CA ILE A 269 -10.92 7.41 -1.19
C ILE A 269 -9.71 8.31 -1.46
N GLY A 270 -8.63 8.16 -0.69
CA GLY A 270 -7.39 8.92 -0.89
C GLY A 270 -6.78 8.72 -2.28
N ARG A 271 -6.75 7.49 -2.78
CA ARG A 271 -6.29 7.18 -4.15
C ARG A 271 -7.22 7.70 -5.22
N GLY A 272 -8.52 7.66 -5.00
CA GLY A 272 -9.52 8.22 -5.93
C GLY A 272 -9.34 9.72 -6.09
N VAL A 273 -9.09 10.44 -4.99
CA VAL A 273 -8.74 11.87 -5.06
C VAL A 273 -7.39 12.09 -5.74
N PHE A 274 -6.37 11.29 -5.41
CA PHE A 274 -5.06 11.38 -6.06
C PHE A 274 -5.16 11.27 -7.59
N TYR A 275 -5.90 10.29 -8.11
CA TYR A 275 -6.11 10.15 -9.55
C TYR A 275 -7.01 11.24 -10.14
N GLY A 276 -8.02 11.68 -9.39
CA GLY A 276 -8.91 12.78 -9.79
C GLY A 276 -8.18 14.13 -9.91
N LEU A 277 -7.05 14.31 -9.21
CA LEU A 277 -6.20 15.50 -9.31
C LEU A 277 -5.30 15.51 -10.56
N HIS A 278 -5.45 14.57 -11.48
CA HIS A 278 -4.70 14.59 -12.74
C HIS A 278 -5.01 15.87 -13.54
N MET A 279 -3.97 16.66 -13.79
CA MET A 279 -4.00 17.76 -14.75
C MET A 279 -2.65 17.89 -15.44
N THR A 280 -2.64 18.24 -16.72
CA THR A 280 -1.41 18.50 -17.45
C THR A 280 -1.18 20.00 -17.58
N VAL A 281 0.08 20.41 -17.49
CA VAL A 281 0.55 21.77 -17.81
C VAL A 281 1.49 21.71 -19.01
N GLY A 282 1.35 22.67 -19.92
CA GLY A 282 2.09 22.73 -21.19
C GLY A 282 1.16 22.92 -22.39
N MET A 283 1.67 23.49 -23.49
CA MET A 283 0.90 23.58 -24.74
C MET A 283 0.77 22.21 -25.36
N ALA A 284 -0.46 21.76 -25.60
CA ALA A 284 -0.70 20.83 -26.70
C ALA A 284 -0.31 21.55 -27.99
N VAL A 285 0.91 21.34 -28.47
CA VAL A 285 1.18 21.60 -29.88
C VAL A 285 0.47 20.49 -30.63
N ALA A 286 -0.79 20.74 -30.98
CA ALA A 286 -1.42 20.01 -32.07
C ALA A 286 -0.63 20.38 -33.33
N SER A 287 0.21 19.46 -33.79
CA SER A 287 0.69 19.41 -35.17
C SER A 287 -0.01 18.28 -35.88
#